data_AF-A0A9P0MBS9-F1
#
_entry.id   AF-A0A9P0MBS9-F1
#
_cell.length_a   1.000
_cell.length_b   1.000
_cell.length_c   1.000
_cell.angle_alpha   90.00
_cell.angle_beta   90.00
_cell.angle_gamma   90.00
#
_symmetry.space_group_name_H-M   'P 1'
#
loop_
_entity.id
_entity.type
_entity.pdbx_description
1 polymer ?
#
loop_
_entity_poly.entity_id
_entity_poly.type
_entity_poly.pdbx_seq_one_letter_code
_entity_poly.pdbx_strand_id
1 'polypeptide(L)'
;MELAAIFGVVWTLSILNFLYSASLSIPPYVSPLALVIVMLAFLFNPLKVFRHDARFWFLRICGRMFGAPFFHVGFADFWLADQLNSFVTALLDFQFLVCFYLTNGNWLEAGDTSMCMEKNFIIRPIVNCIPAWLRFAQCLRRYYDTREAFPHLVNAGKYASTFFVVIFGTLRAVYKDDYKSFADNPYVFLWIVAQIISSSYAYTWDIKMDWGLLDKSAGENKFLREEIVYSSTVRSIYSHFLINCCAFIVYVM
;
A
#
# COMPACT_ATOMS: atom_id res chain seq x y z
N MET A 1 0.77 7.48 -21.53
CA MET A 1 -0.56 8.05 -21.27
C MET A 1 -1.67 7.20 -21.91
N GLU A 2 -1.54 6.77 -23.17
CA GLU A 2 -2.56 5.97 -23.87
C GLU A 2 -3.03 4.70 -23.13
N LEU A 3 -2.12 3.82 -22.68
CA LEU A 3 -2.50 2.60 -21.95
C LEU A 3 -3.20 2.89 -20.61
N ALA A 4 -2.77 3.93 -19.89
CA ALA A 4 -3.41 4.33 -18.64
C ALA A 4 -4.84 4.84 -18.89
N ALA A 5 -5.05 5.58 -19.98
CA ALA A 5 -6.39 6.01 -20.39
C ALA A 5 -7.27 4.80 -20.76
N ILE A 6 -6.75 3.82 -21.49
CA ILE A 6 -7.46 2.58 -21.81
C ILE A 6 -7.89 1.84 -20.54
N PHE A 7 -6.99 1.65 -19.58
CA PHE A 7 -7.34 1.02 -18.30
C PHE A 7 -8.33 1.83 -17.48
N GLY A 8 -8.22 3.16 -17.49
CA GLY A 8 -9.21 4.04 -16.88
C GLY A 8 -10.60 3.84 -17.48
N VAL A 9 -10.71 3.74 -18.81
CA VAL A 9 -11.98 3.45 -19.49
C VAL A 9 -12.52 2.06 -19.11
N VAL A 10 -11.68 1.02 -19.16
CA VAL A 10 -12.09 -0.36 -18.81
C VAL A 10 -12.56 -0.45 -17.35
N TRP A 11 -11.85 0.21 -16.44
CA TRP A 11 -12.22 0.30 -15.03
C TRP A 11 -13.56 1.03 -14.83
N THR A 12 -13.74 2.19 -15.47
CA THR A 12 -14.99 2.95 -15.42
C THR A 12 -16.17 2.13 -15.95
N LEU A 13 -15.99 1.43 -17.08
CA LEU A 13 -17.02 0.53 -17.62
C LEU A 13 -17.38 -0.58 -16.65
N SER A 14 -16.39 -1.18 -15.98
CA SER A 14 -16.64 -2.20 -14.94
C SER A 14 -17.48 -1.66 -13.80
N ILE A 15 -17.21 -0.43 -13.34
CA ILE A 15 -17.98 0.22 -12.27
C ILE A 15 -19.41 0.52 -12.74
N LEU A 16 -19.58 1.09 -13.93
CA LEU A 16 -20.91 1.40 -14.44
C LEU A 16 -21.74 0.13 -14.63
N ASN A 17 -21.15 -0.96 -15.13
CA ASN A 17 -21.84 -2.23 -15.25
C ASN A 17 -22.24 -2.82 -13.89
N PHE A 18 -21.41 -2.64 -12.85
CA PHE A 18 -21.75 -3.05 -11.49
C PHE A 18 -22.93 -2.22 -10.93
N LEU A 19 -22.84 -0.89 -11.03
CA LEU A 19 -23.86 0.04 -10.51
C LEU A 19 -25.21 -0.07 -11.22
N TYR A 20 -25.20 -0.25 -12.54
CA TYR A 20 -26.41 -0.38 -13.36
C TYR A 20 -26.76 -1.84 -13.70
N SER A 21 -26.19 -2.81 -12.98
CA SER A 21 -26.39 -4.25 -13.18
C SER A 21 -27.87 -4.65 -13.24
N ALA A 22 -28.69 -4.11 -12.33
CA ALA A 22 -30.14 -4.33 -12.30
C ALA A 22 -30.85 -3.84 -13.57
N SER A 23 -30.49 -2.65 -14.07
CA SER A 23 -31.07 -2.08 -15.29
C SER A 23 -30.60 -2.80 -16.56
N LEU A 24 -29.36 -3.29 -16.57
CA LEU A 24 -28.76 -4.01 -17.69
C LEU A 24 -29.08 -5.51 -17.68
N SER A 25 -29.71 -6.02 -16.63
CA SER A 25 -29.95 -7.45 -16.41
C SER A 25 -28.66 -8.29 -16.47
N ILE A 26 -27.55 -7.72 -15.99
CA ILE A 26 -26.24 -8.37 -15.93
C ILE A 26 -25.94 -8.71 -14.46
N PRO A 27 -25.40 -9.90 -14.13
CA PRO A 27 -25.00 -10.21 -12.76
C PRO A 27 -23.91 -9.23 -12.28
N PRO A 28 -24.11 -8.51 -11.16
CA PRO A 28 -23.20 -7.44 -10.71
C PRO A 28 -21.77 -7.92 -10.53
N TYR A 29 -21.57 -9.10 -9.92
CA TYR A 29 -20.23 -9.59 -9.58
C TYR A 29 -19.44 -10.14 -10.78
N VAL A 30 -20.03 -10.26 -11.96
CA VAL A 30 -19.27 -10.67 -13.16
C VAL A 30 -18.32 -9.55 -13.62
N SER A 31 -18.75 -8.29 -13.52
CA SER A 31 -17.97 -7.17 -14.05
C SER A 31 -16.65 -6.92 -13.28
N PRO A 32 -16.64 -6.84 -11.94
CA PRO A 32 -15.39 -6.71 -11.18
C PRO A 32 -14.44 -7.89 -11.39
N LEU A 33 -14.95 -9.12 -11.49
CA LEU A 33 -14.13 -10.30 -11.78
C LEU A 33 -13.49 -10.21 -13.18
N ALA A 34 -14.29 -9.86 -14.19
CA ALA A 34 -13.80 -9.70 -15.56
C ALA A 34 -12.70 -8.64 -15.65
N LEU A 35 -12.86 -7.51 -14.94
CA LEU A 35 -11.83 -6.48 -14.84
C LEU A 35 -10.51 -7.04 -14.30
N VAL A 36 -10.55 -7.76 -13.17
CA VAL A 36 -9.34 -8.38 -12.58
C VAL A 36 -8.70 -9.36 -13.55
N ILE A 37 -9.49 -10.22 -14.20
CA ILE A 37 -8.99 -11.18 -15.20
C ILE A 37 -8.32 -10.46 -16.37
N VAL A 38 -8.92 -9.40 -16.90
CA VAL A 38 -8.35 -8.61 -18.01
C VAL A 38 -7.02 -7.96 -17.59
N MET A 39 -6.94 -7.40 -16.38
CA MET A 39 -5.71 -6.79 -15.86
C MET A 39 -4.59 -7.82 -15.68
N LEU A 40 -4.90 -9.01 -15.13
CA LEU A 40 -3.94 -10.10 -14.98
C LEU A 40 -3.51 -10.66 -16.34
N ALA A 41 -4.46 -10.88 -17.26
CA ALA A 41 -4.19 -11.34 -18.62
C ALA A 41 -3.28 -10.35 -19.35
N PHE A 42 -3.52 -9.05 -19.21
CA PHE A 42 -2.62 -8.03 -19.76
C PHE A 42 -1.21 -8.11 -19.15
N LEU A 43 -1.11 -8.19 -17.82
CA LEU A 43 0.16 -8.15 -17.11
C LEU A 43 1.04 -9.35 -17.46
N PHE A 44 0.46 -10.54 -17.48
CA PHE A 44 1.16 -11.81 -17.73
C PHE A 44 1.20 -12.23 -19.20
N ASN A 45 0.65 -11.42 -20.12
CA ASN A 45 0.65 -11.74 -21.55
C ASN A 45 2.09 -11.92 -22.09
N PRO A 46 2.47 -13.13 -22.56
CA PRO A 46 3.81 -13.41 -23.06
C PRO A 46 4.06 -12.86 -24.48
N LEU A 47 3.02 -12.43 -25.19
CA LEU A 47 3.15 -11.89 -26.53
C LEU A 47 3.87 -10.54 -26.51
N LYS A 48 4.71 -10.28 -27.52
CA LYS A 48 5.49 -9.04 -27.70
C LYS A 48 4.63 -7.82 -28.14
N VAL A 49 3.46 -7.66 -27.51
CA VAL A 49 2.49 -6.59 -27.75
C VAL A 49 2.22 -5.83 -26.45
N PHE A 50 1.71 -4.60 -26.56
CA PHE A 50 1.34 -3.75 -25.42
C PHE A 50 2.44 -3.55 -24.36
N ARG A 51 3.61 -3.04 -24.79
CA ARG A 51 4.74 -2.70 -23.90
C ARG A 51 5.29 -3.90 -23.12
N HIS A 52 5.48 -5.02 -23.82
CA HIS A 52 6.06 -6.26 -23.29
C HIS A 52 7.26 -6.05 -22.35
N ASP A 53 8.28 -5.30 -22.78
CA ASP A 53 9.50 -5.14 -22.01
C ASP A 53 9.27 -4.44 -20.67
N ALA A 54 8.37 -3.46 -20.63
CA ALA A 54 7.99 -2.77 -19.39
C ALA A 54 7.23 -3.69 -18.44
N ARG A 55 6.33 -4.54 -18.95
CA ARG A 55 5.59 -5.52 -18.11
C ARG A 55 6.51 -6.54 -17.48
N PHE A 56 7.39 -7.16 -18.26
CA PHE A 56 8.33 -8.15 -17.74
C PHE A 56 9.43 -7.54 -16.88
N TRP A 57 9.82 -6.29 -17.14
CA TRP A 57 10.65 -5.52 -16.22
C TRP A 57 9.92 -5.32 -14.88
N PHE A 58 8.66 -4.87 -14.88
CA PHE A 58 7.87 -4.70 -13.68
C PHE A 58 7.71 -6.01 -12.90
N LEU A 59 7.35 -7.11 -13.56
CA LEU A 59 7.25 -8.44 -12.95
C LEU A 59 8.58 -8.89 -12.31
N ARG A 60 9.71 -8.60 -12.96
CA ARG A 60 11.04 -8.87 -12.40
C ARG A 60 11.30 -8.05 -11.13
N ILE A 61 10.95 -6.76 -11.12
CA ILE A 61 11.10 -5.91 -9.93
C ILE A 61 10.18 -6.39 -8.81
N CYS A 62 8.92 -6.77 -9.10
CA CYS A 62 8.04 -7.40 -8.11
C CYS A 62 8.69 -8.67 -7.53
N GLY A 63 9.21 -9.56 -8.37
CA GLY A 63 9.89 -10.78 -7.92
C GLY A 63 11.09 -10.50 -7.01
N ARG A 64 11.94 -9.53 -7.39
CA ARG A 64 13.09 -9.11 -6.56
C ARG A 64 12.65 -8.48 -5.23
N MET A 65 11.60 -7.66 -5.27
CA MET A 65 11.00 -7.03 -4.10
C MET A 65 10.48 -8.08 -3.10
N PHE A 66 9.66 -9.03 -3.54
CA PHE A 66 9.17 -10.13 -2.71
C PHE A 66 10.28 -11.10 -2.28
N GLY A 67 11.37 -11.19 -3.05
CA GLY A 67 12.56 -11.96 -2.73
C GLY A 67 13.50 -11.30 -1.72
N ALA A 68 13.17 -10.13 -1.15
CA ALA A 68 13.95 -9.58 -0.04
C ALA A 68 13.84 -10.50 1.20
N PRO A 69 14.93 -10.74 1.96
CA PRO A 69 16.24 -10.10 1.92
C PRO A 69 17.32 -10.84 1.08
N PHE A 70 16.95 -11.78 0.22
CA PHE A 70 17.89 -12.71 -0.42
C PHE A 70 18.73 -12.08 -1.55
N PHE A 71 18.32 -10.93 -2.06
CA PHE A 71 19.02 -10.23 -3.15
C PHE A 71 19.44 -8.82 -2.74
N HIS A 72 20.43 -8.29 -3.45
CA HIS A 72 20.80 -6.88 -3.32
C HIS A 72 19.64 -5.97 -3.71
N VAL A 73 19.33 -4.99 -2.85
CA VAL A 73 18.17 -4.11 -2.99
C VAL A 73 18.55 -2.87 -3.80
N GLY A 74 18.11 -2.81 -5.05
CA GLY A 74 18.27 -1.65 -5.91
C GLY A 74 17.22 -0.57 -5.68
N PHE A 75 17.37 0.57 -6.36
CA PHE A 75 16.44 1.70 -6.27
C PHE A 75 15.00 1.31 -6.59
N ALA A 76 14.78 0.67 -7.74
CA ALA A 76 13.45 0.27 -8.18
C ALA A 76 12.78 -0.71 -7.21
N ASP A 77 13.56 -1.61 -6.60
CA ASP A 77 13.06 -2.62 -5.66
C ASP A 77 12.49 -1.95 -4.40
N PHE A 78 13.21 -0.99 -3.81
CA PHE A 78 12.75 -0.32 -2.60
C PHE A 78 11.72 0.78 -2.88
N TRP A 79 11.80 1.45 -4.01
CA TRP A 79 10.82 2.46 -4.42
C TRP A 79 9.45 1.81 -4.66
N LEU A 80 9.40 0.68 -5.38
CA LEU A 80 8.14 -0.03 -5.62
C LEU A 80 7.53 -0.58 -4.32
N ALA A 81 8.35 -1.13 -3.43
CA ALA A 81 7.90 -1.58 -2.11
C ALA A 81 7.32 -0.43 -1.28
N ASP A 82 7.86 0.78 -1.44
CA ASP A 82 7.37 1.95 -0.71
C ASP A 82 5.99 2.36 -1.21
N GLN A 83 5.79 2.36 -2.54
CA GLN A 83 4.45 2.54 -3.12
C GLN A 83 3.46 1.49 -2.63
N LEU A 84 3.89 0.23 -2.45
CA LEU A 84 3.03 -0.85 -1.97
C LEU A 84 2.45 -0.59 -0.57
N ASN A 85 3.13 0.21 0.29
CA ASN A 85 2.59 0.57 1.61
C ASN A 85 1.33 1.42 1.49
N SER A 86 1.26 2.28 0.48
CA SER A 86 0.05 3.06 0.15
C SER A 86 -1.05 2.22 -0.53
N PHE A 87 -0.74 0.99 -0.97
CA PHE A 87 -1.70 0.06 -1.57
C PHE A 87 -2.17 -1.04 -0.61
N VAL A 88 -1.89 -0.92 0.70
CA VAL A 88 -2.28 -1.95 1.68
C VAL A 88 -3.79 -2.23 1.68
N THR A 89 -4.62 -1.18 1.58
CA THR A 89 -6.08 -1.32 1.48
C THR A 89 -6.49 -2.09 0.22
N ALA A 90 -5.85 -1.79 -0.92
CA ALA A 90 -6.11 -2.53 -2.16
C ALA A 90 -5.70 -4.01 -2.07
N LEU A 91 -4.61 -4.34 -1.35
CA LEU A 91 -4.22 -5.74 -1.11
C LEU A 91 -5.23 -6.46 -0.22
N LEU A 92 -5.74 -5.77 0.81
CA LEU A 92 -6.78 -6.28 1.70
C LEU A 92 -8.11 -6.51 0.97
N ASP A 93 -8.46 -5.63 0.03
CA ASP A 93 -9.62 -5.80 -0.84
C ASP A 93 -9.42 -6.92 -1.85
N PHE A 94 -8.20 -7.09 -2.37
CA PHE A 94 -7.87 -8.24 -3.22
C PHE A 94 -8.00 -9.57 -2.47
N GLN A 95 -7.52 -9.62 -1.22
CA GLN A 95 -7.73 -10.78 -0.34
C GLN A 95 -9.22 -11.05 -0.09
N PHE A 96 -10.02 -10.00 0.15
CA PHE A 96 -11.46 -10.13 0.30
C PHE A 96 -12.09 -10.65 -0.99
N LEU A 97 -11.71 -10.10 -2.14
CA LEU A 97 -12.22 -10.48 -3.46
C LEU A 97 -11.96 -11.95 -3.77
N VAL A 98 -10.74 -12.44 -3.50
CA VAL A 98 -10.38 -13.86 -3.66
C VAL A 98 -11.26 -14.73 -2.76
N CYS A 99 -11.42 -14.37 -1.49
CA CYS A 99 -12.28 -15.11 -0.59
C CYS A 99 -13.74 -15.10 -1.06
N PHE A 100 -14.26 -13.92 -1.39
CA PHE A 100 -15.63 -13.71 -1.88
C PHE A 100 -15.94 -14.60 -3.08
N TYR A 101 -15.12 -14.62 -4.14
CA TYR A 101 -15.41 -15.44 -5.32
C TYR A 101 -15.22 -16.95 -5.10
N LEU A 102 -14.44 -17.36 -4.09
CA LEU A 102 -14.30 -18.78 -3.75
C LEU A 102 -15.48 -19.29 -2.92
N THR A 103 -16.11 -18.41 -2.14
CA THR A 103 -17.11 -18.80 -1.14
C THR A 103 -18.53 -18.40 -1.54
N ASN A 104 -18.66 -17.32 -2.31
CA ASN A 104 -19.92 -16.85 -2.84
C ASN A 104 -20.26 -17.63 -4.12
N GLY A 105 -21.20 -18.56 -4.01
CA GLY A 105 -21.68 -19.36 -5.15
C GLY A 105 -22.68 -18.65 -6.06
N ASN A 106 -23.09 -17.41 -5.73
CA ASN A 106 -24.10 -16.66 -6.47
C ASN A 106 -23.51 -15.41 -7.12
N TRP A 107 -23.77 -15.23 -8.42
CA TRP A 107 -23.28 -14.09 -9.20
C TRP A 107 -24.20 -12.86 -9.14
N LEU A 108 -25.41 -13.03 -8.60
CA LEU A 108 -26.45 -12.00 -8.50
C LEU A 108 -26.49 -11.34 -7.12
N GLU A 109 -26.33 -12.14 -6.06
CA GLU A 109 -26.45 -11.68 -4.67
C GLU A 109 -25.21 -12.08 -3.87
N ALA A 110 -24.78 -11.20 -2.97
CA ALA A 110 -23.74 -11.52 -2.00
C ALA A 110 -24.34 -12.40 -0.91
N GLY A 111 -23.80 -13.60 -0.73
CA GLY A 111 -24.06 -14.44 0.44
C GLY A 111 -23.39 -13.89 1.71
N ASP A 112 -23.21 -14.75 2.71
CA ASP A 112 -22.54 -14.38 3.96
C ASP A 112 -21.06 -14.00 3.72
N THR A 113 -20.75 -12.70 3.83
CA THR A 113 -19.40 -12.15 3.67
C THR A 113 -18.61 -12.10 4.98
N SER A 114 -19.25 -12.42 6.13
CA SER A 114 -18.61 -12.39 7.45
C SER A 114 -17.39 -13.31 7.52
N MET A 115 -17.41 -14.42 6.78
CA MET A 115 -16.28 -15.35 6.71
C MET A 115 -15.01 -14.71 6.13
N CYS A 116 -15.16 -13.80 5.16
CA CYS A 116 -14.04 -13.18 4.46
C CYS A 116 -13.50 -11.93 5.16
N MET A 117 -14.31 -11.30 6.02
CA MET A 117 -13.97 -10.05 6.72
C MET A 117 -13.71 -10.26 8.21
N GLU A 118 -14.69 -10.84 8.91
CA GLU A 118 -14.69 -10.90 10.37
C GLU A 118 -14.02 -12.17 10.88
N LYS A 119 -14.26 -13.33 10.26
CA LYS A 119 -13.72 -14.61 10.76
C LYS A 119 -12.29 -14.89 10.32
N ASN A 120 -11.73 -14.10 9.40
CA ASN A 120 -10.39 -14.33 8.87
C ASN A 120 -9.30 -13.60 9.66
N PHE A 121 -9.17 -13.95 10.95
CA PHE A 121 -8.23 -13.33 11.88
C PHE A 121 -6.75 -13.72 11.66
N ILE A 122 -6.45 -14.60 10.70
CA ILE A 122 -5.09 -15.04 10.40
C ILE A 122 -4.59 -14.42 9.10
N ILE A 123 -5.31 -14.61 7.99
CA ILE A 123 -4.81 -14.20 6.67
C ILE A 123 -4.86 -12.67 6.54
N ARG A 124 -5.93 -12.03 7.03
CA ARG A 124 -6.12 -10.59 6.86
C ARG A 124 -5.01 -9.76 7.55
N PRO A 125 -4.61 -10.03 8.81
CA PRO A 125 -3.47 -9.36 9.42
C PRO A 125 -2.14 -9.66 8.71
N ILE A 126 -1.93 -10.88 8.22
CA ILE A 126 -0.73 -11.22 7.44
C ILE A 126 -0.66 -10.34 6.19
N VAL A 127 -1.75 -10.25 5.41
CA VAL A 127 -1.81 -9.40 4.21
C VAL A 127 -1.56 -7.94 4.54
N ASN A 128 -2.12 -7.45 5.65
CA ASN A 128 -1.89 -6.08 6.14
C ASN A 128 -0.41 -5.81 6.45
N CYS A 129 0.31 -6.80 6.98
CA CYS A 129 1.72 -6.69 7.29
C CYS A 129 2.67 -6.82 6.08
N ILE A 130 2.22 -7.36 4.94
CA ILE A 130 3.10 -7.64 3.79
C ILE A 130 3.89 -6.40 3.34
N PRO A 131 3.28 -5.23 3.07
CA PRO A 131 4.03 -4.08 2.56
C PRO A 131 5.11 -3.57 3.52
N ALA A 132 4.76 -3.49 4.82
CA ALA A 132 5.68 -3.07 5.87
C ALA A 132 6.81 -4.08 6.07
N TRP A 133 6.50 -5.38 6.00
CA TRP A 133 7.49 -6.46 6.08
C TRP A 133 8.51 -6.40 4.96
N LEU A 134 8.07 -6.20 3.71
CA LEU A 134 8.98 -6.10 2.57
C LEU A 134 9.96 -4.94 2.73
N ARG A 135 9.46 -3.76 3.15
CA ARG A 135 10.33 -2.60 3.39
C ARG A 135 11.28 -2.83 4.57
N PHE A 136 10.78 -3.41 5.65
CA PHE A 136 11.60 -3.79 6.81
C PHE A 136 12.74 -4.72 6.38
N ALA A 137 12.45 -5.82 5.68
CA ALA A 137 13.43 -6.78 5.20
C ALA A 137 14.46 -6.13 4.24
N GLN A 138 14.00 -5.26 3.34
CA GLN A 138 14.88 -4.52 2.45
C GLN A 138 15.82 -3.56 3.19
N CYS A 139 15.32 -2.86 4.21
CA CYS A 139 16.13 -1.96 5.03
C CYS A 139 17.20 -2.74 5.82
N LEU A 140 16.85 -3.89 6.39
CA LEU A 140 17.83 -4.78 7.02
C LEU A 140 18.86 -5.29 6.03
N ARG A 141 18.45 -5.65 4.81
CA ARG A 141 19.38 -6.10 3.77
C ARG A 141 20.37 -5.00 3.38
N ARG A 142 19.89 -3.77 3.19
CA ARG A 142 20.76 -2.63 2.87
C ARG A 142 21.75 -2.34 4.01
N TYR A 143 21.31 -2.42 5.26
CA TYR A 143 22.22 -2.32 6.41
C TYR A 143 23.28 -3.42 6.40
N TYR A 144 22.90 -4.67 6.09
CA TYR A 144 23.84 -5.77 5.99
C TYR A 144 24.92 -5.52 4.91
N ASP A 145 24.51 -4.98 3.76
CA ASP A 145 25.39 -4.69 2.61
C ASP A 145 26.33 -3.50 2.88
N THR A 146 25.82 -2.39 3.41
CA THR A 146 26.60 -1.13 3.57
C THR A 146 27.22 -0.96 4.95
N ARG A 147 26.69 -1.64 5.97
CA ARG A 147 27.00 -1.45 7.40
C ARG A 147 26.71 -0.06 7.95
N GLU A 148 25.95 0.75 7.20
CA GLU A 148 25.53 2.08 7.63
C GLU A 148 24.21 1.99 8.41
N ALA A 149 24.28 2.23 9.73
CA ALA A 149 23.11 2.17 10.60
C ALA A 149 22.06 3.23 10.21
N PHE A 150 22.51 4.45 9.86
CA PHE A 150 21.68 5.50 9.32
C PHE A 150 21.92 5.60 7.80
N PRO A 151 20.87 5.66 6.96
CA PRO A 151 19.44 5.72 7.30
C PRO A 151 18.77 4.35 7.51
N HIS A 152 19.47 3.23 7.26
CA HIS A 152 18.83 1.93 7.06
C HIS A 152 18.08 1.36 8.26
N LEU A 153 18.71 1.29 9.44
CA LEU A 153 18.07 0.72 10.64
C LEU A 153 16.96 1.63 11.19
N VAL A 154 17.13 2.94 11.06
CA VAL A 154 16.10 3.92 11.45
C VAL A 154 14.88 3.74 10.54
N ASN A 155 15.08 3.61 9.23
CA ASN A 155 13.99 3.31 8.31
C ASN A 155 13.35 1.93 8.57
N ALA A 156 14.14 0.92 8.94
CA ALA A 156 13.59 -0.38 9.37
C ALA A 156 12.68 -0.21 10.60
N GLY A 157 13.08 0.59 11.59
CA GLY A 157 12.28 0.94 12.76
C GLY A 157 10.95 1.62 12.38
N LYS A 158 10.95 2.48 11.36
CA LYS A 158 9.73 3.11 10.82
C LYS A 158 8.71 2.04 10.41
N TYR A 159 9.07 1.12 9.52
CA TYR A 159 8.14 0.07 9.07
C TYR A 159 7.83 -0.97 10.15
N ALA A 160 8.75 -1.21 11.09
CA ALA A 160 8.48 -2.10 12.23
C ALA A 160 7.36 -1.55 13.14
N SER A 161 7.22 -0.22 13.25
CA SER A 161 6.13 0.40 14.02
C SER A 161 4.74 -0.02 13.51
N THR A 162 4.59 -0.25 12.20
CA THR A 162 3.35 -0.73 11.58
C THR A 162 2.95 -2.12 12.06
N PHE A 163 3.91 -3.00 12.43
CA PHE A 163 3.57 -4.32 12.96
C PHE A 163 2.78 -4.21 14.27
N PHE A 164 3.14 -3.27 15.14
CA PHE A 164 2.40 -3.05 16.38
C PHE A 164 0.98 -2.56 16.12
N VAL A 165 0.78 -1.67 15.13
CA VAL A 165 -0.55 -1.24 14.70
C VAL A 165 -1.40 -2.44 14.28
N VAL A 166 -0.86 -3.32 13.44
CA VAL A 166 -1.60 -4.49 12.94
C VAL A 166 -1.86 -5.49 14.07
N ILE A 167 -0.87 -5.78 14.91
CA ILE A 167 -1.00 -6.71 16.05
C ILE A 167 -2.09 -6.23 17.01
N PHE A 168 -2.00 -4.99 17.50
CA PHE A 168 -2.99 -4.48 18.45
C PHE A 168 -4.36 -4.25 17.81
N GLY A 169 -4.41 -3.87 16.53
CA GLY A 169 -5.67 -3.77 15.78
C GLY A 169 -6.36 -5.14 15.62
N THR A 170 -5.58 -6.19 15.42
CA THR A 170 -6.07 -7.58 15.34
C THR A 170 -6.55 -8.07 16.70
N LEU A 171 -5.75 -7.88 17.76
CA LEU A 171 -6.13 -8.26 19.12
C LEU A 171 -7.41 -7.53 19.56
N ARG A 172 -7.53 -6.23 19.25
CA ARG A 172 -8.75 -5.46 19.48
C ARG A 172 -9.97 -6.10 18.81
N ALA A 173 -9.83 -6.59 17.58
CA ALA A 173 -10.92 -7.22 16.83
C ALA A 173 -11.27 -8.61 17.37
N VAL A 174 -10.27 -9.43 17.70
CA VAL A 174 -10.44 -10.79 18.23
C VAL A 174 -11.13 -10.77 19.59
N TYR A 175 -10.67 -9.91 20.49
CA TYR A 175 -11.18 -9.82 21.86
C TYR A 175 -12.34 -8.83 21.98
N LYS A 176 -12.98 -8.42 20.88
CA LYS A 176 -14.06 -7.42 20.90
C LYS A 176 -15.22 -7.84 21.80
N ASP A 177 -15.62 -9.12 21.75
CA ASP A 177 -16.79 -9.63 22.44
C ASP A 177 -16.53 -10.01 23.91
N ASP A 178 -15.26 -10.04 24.33
CA ASP A 178 -14.84 -10.31 25.72
C ASP A 178 -15.02 -9.09 26.65
N TYR A 179 -15.27 -7.91 26.08
CA TYR A 179 -15.43 -6.66 26.82
C TYR A 179 -16.80 -6.02 26.56
N LYS A 180 -17.41 -5.44 27.61
CA LYS A 180 -18.75 -4.83 27.53
C LYS A 180 -18.80 -3.58 26.66
N SER A 181 -17.71 -2.83 26.61
CA SER A 181 -17.55 -1.59 25.89
C SER A 181 -16.26 -1.59 25.09
N PHE A 182 -16.25 -0.85 23.99
CA PHE A 182 -15.04 -0.57 23.22
C PHE A 182 -13.92 0.00 24.10
N ALA A 183 -14.23 0.92 25.02
CA ALA A 183 -13.23 1.56 25.87
C ALA A 183 -12.65 0.62 26.95
N ASP A 184 -13.37 -0.45 27.31
CA ASP A 184 -12.93 -1.42 28.33
C ASP A 184 -11.87 -2.38 27.76
N ASN A 185 -11.77 -2.50 26.44
CA ASN A 185 -10.81 -3.35 25.77
C ASN A 185 -9.40 -2.71 25.80
N PRO A 186 -8.43 -3.27 26.53
CA PRO A 186 -7.10 -2.68 26.68
C PRO A 186 -6.33 -2.61 25.34
N TYR A 187 -6.65 -3.48 24.38
CA TYR A 187 -6.04 -3.45 23.05
C TYR A 187 -6.45 -2.22 22.24
N VAL A 188 -7.58 -1.57 22.56
CA VAL A 188 -7.95 -0.27 21.97
C VAL A 188 -6.91 0.78 22.29
N PHE A 189 -6.53 0.90 23.57
CA PHE A 189 -5.53 1.88 23.99
C PHE A 189 -4.16 1.60 23.35
N LEU A 190 -3.71 0.34 23.37
CA LEU A 190 -2.45 -0.07 22.75
C LEU A 190 -2.46 0.20 21.23
N TRP A 191 -3.57 -0.06 20.55
CA TRP A 191 -3.74 0.22 19.13
C TRP A 191 -3.66 1.72 18.83
N ILE A 192 -4.35 2.57 19.61
CA ILE A 192 -4.30 4.03 19.45
C ILE A 192 -2.88 4.55 19.66
N VAL A 193 -2.18 4.10 20.69
CA VAL A 193 -0.79 4.51 20.95
C VAL A 193 0.12 4.08 19.80
N ALA A 194 -0.01 2.85 19.31
CA ALA A 194 0.76 2.38 18.16
C ALA A 194 0.47 3.19 16.89
N GLN A 195 -0.80 3.56 16.64
CA GLN A 195 -1.19 4.43 15.53
C GLN A 195 -0.53 5.80 15.62
N ILE A 196 -0.57 6.44 16.79
CA ILE A 196 0.06 7.74 17.00
C ILE A 196 1.57 7.67 16.76
N ILE A 197 2.25 6.65 17.29
CA ILE A 197 3.69 6.46 17.11
C ILE A 197 4.02 6.22 15.63
N SER A 198 3.33 5.28 14.99
CA SER A 198 3.57 4.92 13.59
C SER A 198 3.35 6.11 12.66
N SER A 199 2.23 6.83 12.81
CA SER A 199 1.91 8.00 11.98
C SER A 199 2.87 9.17 12.23
N SER A 200 3.23 9.44 13.49
CA SER A 200 4.19 10.50 13.80
C SER A 200 5.57 10.20 13.23
N TYR A 201 6.01 8.93 13.28
CA TYR A 201 7.28 8.51 12.71
C TYR A 201 7.25 8.64 11.18
N ALA A 202 6.24 8.08 10.51
CA ALA A 202 6.10 8.19 9.06
C ALA A 202 6.10 9.66 8.60
N TYR A 203 5.26 10.49 9.22
CA TYR A 203 5.21 11.92 8.93
C TYR A 203 6.57 12.62 9.12
N THR A 204 7.25 12.35 10.23
CA THR A 204 8.57 12.94 10.50
C THR A 204 9.61 12.50 9.47
N TRP A 205 9.55 11.23 9.05
CA TRP A 205 10.43 10.68 8.03
C TRP A 205 10.21 11.36 6.69
N ASP A 206 8.96 11.47 6.24
CA ASP A 206 8.63 12.04 4.94
C ASP A 206 9.11 13.50 4.86
N ILE A 207 8.80 14.30 5.89
CA ILE A 207 9.20 15.72 5.97
C ILE A 207 10.72 15.87 5.96
N LYS A 208 11.43 15.15 6.83
CA LYS A 208 12.87 15.41 7.08
C LYS A 208 13.79 14.63 6.16
N MET A 209 13.49 13.37 5.89
CA MET A 209 14.37 12.47 5.16
C MET A 209 14.06 12.49 3.66
N ASP A 210 12.81 12.20 3.31
CA ASP A 210 12.45 12.01 1.91
C ASP A 210 12.35 13.36 1.18
N TRP A 211 11.73 14.36 1.81
CA TRP A 211 11.61 15.71 1.25
C TRP A 211 12.77 16.63 1.61
N GLY A 212 13.53 16.33 2.66
CA GLY A 212 14.65 17.17 3.09
C GLY A 212 14.21 18.57 3.57
N LEU A 213 12.98 18.70 4.04
CA LEU A 213 12.49 19.93 4.64
C LEU A 213 13.04 20.06 6.06
N LEU A 214 13.17 21.29 6.55
CA LEU A 214 13.66 21.65 7.89
C LEU A 214 15.18 21.50 8.09
N ASP A 215 15.96 21.38 7.02
CA ASP A 215 17.42 21.49 7.12
C ASP A 215 17.83 22.95 7.32
N LYS A 216 18.27 23.28 8.55
CA LYS A 216 18.73 24.63 8.91
C LYS A 216 20.15 24.91 8.40
N SER A 217 20.85 23.89 7.92
CA SER A 217 22.26 23.93 7.51
C SER A 217 22.42 24.10 5.99
N ALA A 218 21.33 24.08 5.21
CA ALA A 218 21.33 24.11 3.74
C ALA A 218 21.60 25.50 3.11
N GLY A 219 22.63 26.21 3.59
CA GLY A 219 23.18 27.41 2.95
C GLY A 219 22.14 28.47 2.55
N GLU A 220 22.07 28.77 1.24
CA GLU A 220 21.16 29.77 0.65
C GLU A 220 19.67 29.35 0.67
N ASN A 221 19.39 28.05 0.80
CA ASN A 221 18.04 27.47 0.80
C ASN A 221 17.64 26.99 2.21
N LYS A 222 17.71 27.89 3.19
CA LYS A 222 17.34 27.62 4.59
C LYS A 222 15.97 26.92 4.67
N PHE A 223 15.93 25.73 5.29
CA PHE A 223 14.77 24.82 5.41
C PHE A 223 14.43 23.92 4.21
N LEU A 224 15.23 23.89 3.16
CA LEU A 224 15.09 22.98 2.00
C LEU A 224 16.37 22.15 1.82
N ARG A 225 16.29 21.07 1.02
CA ARG A 225 17.47 20.27 0.64
C ARG A 225 18.46 21.11 -0.17
N GLU A 226 19.77 20.81 -0.05
CA GLU A 226 20.85 21.48 -0.76
C GLU A 226 20.68 21.49 -2.29
N GLU A 227 20.25 20.36 -2.87
CA GLU A 227 19.91 20.28 -4.30
C GLU A 227 18.40 20.45 -4.53
N ILE A 228 18.01 21.56 -5.14
CA ILE A 228 16.62 21.83 -5.56
C ILE A 228 16.44 21.49 -7.05
N VAL A 229 15.41 20.69 -7.37
CA VAL A 229 15.06 20.31 -8.75
C VAL A 229 14.49 21.50 -9.54
N TYR A 230 13.83 22.43 -8.84
CA TYR A 230 13.23 23.62 -9.44
C TYR A 230 14.01 24.87 -9.05
N SER A 231 14.32 25.72 -10.03
CA SER A 231 15.05 26.97 -9.80
C SER A 231 14.31 28.00 -8.93
N SER A 232 13.00 27.82 -8.74
CA SER A 232 12.17 28.69 -7.90
C SER A 232 11.74 27.95 -6.63
N THR A 233 12.11 28.51 -5.48
CA THR A 233 11.75 28.06 -4.13
C THR A 233 10.24 27.90 -3.96
N VAL A 234 9.45 28.85 -4.47
CA VAL A 234 7.97 28.82 -4.40
C VAL A 234 7.39 27.65 -5.20
N ARG A 235 7.94 27.39 -6.40
CA ARG A 235 7.50 26.28 -7.25
C ARG A 235 7.91 24.92 -6.67
N SER A 236 9.05 24.85 -5.99
CA SER A 236 9.47 23.67 -5.24
C SER A 236 8.53 23.37 -4.06
N ILE A 237 8.16 24.39 -3.28
CA ILE A 237 7.22 24.25 -2.16
C ILE A 237 5.82 23.86 -2.66
N TYR A 238 5.31 24.51 -3.71
CA TYR A 238 4.00 24.20 -4.28
C TYR A 238 3.91 22.80 -4.88
N SER A 239 4.96 22.34 -5.58
CA SER A 239 4.99 20.99 -6.14
C SER A 239 5.02 19.93 -5.05
N HIS A 240 5.79 20.14 -3.98
CA HIS A 240 5.75 19.26 -2.80
C HIS A 240 4.36 19.26 -2.15
N PHE A 241 3.75 20.43 -1.92
CA PHE A 241 2.43 20.52 -1.29
C PHE A 241 1.30 19.87 -2.13
N LEU A 242 1.33 20.02 -3.46
CA LEU A 242 0.36 19.39 -4.38
C LEU A 242 0.49 17.87 -4.42
N ILE A 243 1.72 17.34 -4.39
CA ILE A 243 1.96 15.89 -4.28
C ILE A 243 1.45 15.37 -2.92
N ASN A 244 1.55 16.19 -1.87
CA ASN A 244 1.21 15.80 -0.49
C ASN A 244 -0.28 15.75 -0.18
N CYS A 245 -1.12 16.61 -0.77
CA CYS A 245 -2.57 16.45 -0.64
C CYS A 245 -3.05 15.11 -1.20
N CYS A 246 -2.40 14.61 -2.25
CA CYS A 246 -2.72 13.29 -2.81
C CYS A 246 -2.21 12.13 -1.93
N ALA A 247 -1.05 12.28 -1.26
CA ALA A 247 -0.48 11.23 -0.41
C ALA A 247 -1.10 11.15 0.99
N PHE A 248 -1.48 12.29 1.60
CA PHE A 248 -2.04 12.33 2.95
C PHE A 248 -3.47 11.75 3.01
N ILE A 249 -4.26 11.91 1.95
CA ILE A 249 -5.58 11.26 1.81
C ILE A 249 -5.44 9.73 1.77
N VAL A 250 -4.30 9.21 1.29
CA VAL A 250 -4.04 7.75 1.19
C VAL A 250 -3.48 7.16 2.49
N TYR A 251 -2.85 7.97 3.36
CA TYR A 251 -2.31 7.49 4.64
C TYR A 251 -3.32 7.50 5.80
N VAL A 252 -4.43 8.22 5.67
CA VAL A 252 -5.45 8.41 6.71
C VAL A 252 -6.77 7.66 6.39
N MET A 253 -6.89 7.07 5.20
CA MET A 253 -8.00 6.17 4.80
C MET A 253 -7.55 4.71 4.81
#